data_AF-A0A6P1W727-F1
#
_entry.id   AF-A0A6P1W727-F1
#
_cell.length_a   1.000
_cell.length_b   1.000
_cell.length_c   1.000
_cell.angle_alpha   90.00
_cell.angle_beta   90.00
_cell.angle_gamma   90.00
#
_symmetry.space_group_name_H-M   'P 1'
#
loop_
_entity.id
_entity.type
_entity.pdbx_description
1 polymer ?
#
loop_
_entity_poly.entity_id
_entity_poly.type
_entity_poly.pdbx_seq_one_letter_code
_entity_poly.pdbx_strand_id
1 'polypeptide(L)'
;MQYTEADENDLTYFVHYQVKTLSRAYDELKKYIDRKNQEKRQLLILQRQEKLSPRQAQIVEWLRQDPNSILSIKEVETRLGVSNQTARNDIRMLVQARFLEELPINGKERHYIRGERLTGEV
;
A
#
# COMPACT_ATOMS: atom_id res chain seq x y z
N MET A 1 -47.19 -20.04 30.65
CA MET A 1 -47.25 -18.94 29.67
C MET A 1 -46.03 -18.02 29.81
N GLN A 2 -44.79 -18.56 29.78
CA GLN A 2 -43.58 -17.77 30.08
C GLN A 2 -42.45 -18.02 29.07
N TYR A 3 -42.77 -18.49 27.86
CA TYR A 3 -41.79 -18.69 26.78
C TYR A 3 -41.99 -17.70 25.63
N THR A 4 -43.14 -17.04 25.53
CA THR A 4 -43.52 -16.26 24.34
C THR A 4 -43.03 -14.81 24.39
N GLU A 5 -42.94 -14.18 25.58
CA GLU A 5 -42.38 -12.82 25.70
C GLU A 5 -40.85 -12.76 25.54
N ALA A 6 -40.14 -13.84 25.89
CA ALA A 6 -38.69 -13.91 25.73
C ALA A 6 -38.29 -14.17 24.26
N ASP A 7 -38.97 -15.09 23.56
CA ASP A 7 -38.67 -15.46 22.17
C ASP A 7 -38.91 -14.31 21.16
N GLU A 8 -39.97 -13.52 21.34
CA GLU A 8 -40.30 -12.42 20.42
C GLU A 8 -39.30 -11.26 20.51
N ASN A 9 -38.81 -10.99 21.73
CA ASN A 9 -37.84 -9.95 22.01
C ASN A 9 -36.41 -10.39 21.61
N ASP A 10 -36.07 -11.67 21.79
CA ASP A 10 -34.80 -12.25 21.35
C ASP A 10 -34.69 -12.32 19.82
N LEU A 11 -35.77 -12.65 19.10
CA LEU A 11 -35.76 -12.68 17.64
C LEU A 11 -35.61 -11.27 17.05
N THR A 12 -36.33 -10.29 17.60
CA THR A 12 -36.23 -8.88 17.18
C THR A 12 -34.84 -8.31 17.46
N TYR A 13 -34.29 -8.59 18.64
CA TYR A 13 -32.93 -8.19 19.01
C TYR A 13 -31.87 -8.87 18.13
N PHE A 14 -32.02 -10.17 17.85
CA PHE A 14 -31.14 -10.91 16.95
C PHE A 14 -31.14 -10.32 15.55
N VAL A 15 -32.31 -10.10 14.95
CA VAL A 15 -32.43 -9.49 13.61
C VAL A 15 -31.83 -8.08 13.60
N HIS A 16 -32.12 -7.25 14.61
CA HIS A 16 -31.55 -5.90 14.71
C HIS A 16 -30.02 -5.93 14.81
N TYR A 17 -29.46 -6.83 15.62
CA TYR A 17 -28.03 -7.02 15.77
C TYR A 17 -27.36 -7.50 14.48
N GLN A 18 -28.00 -8.44 13.76
CA GLN A 18 -27.49 -8.93 12.48
C GLN A 18 -27.51 -7.83 11.42
N VAL A 19 -28.58 -7.04 11.32
CA VAL A 19 -28.66 -5.90 10.38
C VAL A 19 -27.56 -4.87 10.69
N LYS A 20 -27.33 -4.57 11.97
CA LYS A 20 -26.26 -3.66 12.40
C LYS A 20 -24.87 -4.21 12.06
N THR A 21 -24.67 -5.52 12.21
CA THR A 21 -23.42 -6.20 11.87
C THR A 21 -23.17 -6.18 10.35
N LEU A 22 -24.20 -6.48 9.55
CA LEU A 22 -24.13 -6.42 8.08
C LEU A 22 -23.87 -4.99 7.59
N SER A 23 -24.50 -3.98 8.19
CA SER A 23 -24.25 -2.58 7.85
C SER A 23 -22.79 -2.19 8.11
N ARG A 24 -22.21 -2.62 9.24
CA ARG A 24 -20.79 -2.37 9.55
C ARG A 24 -19.85 -3.04 8.54
N ALA A 25 -20.10 -4.30 8.22
CA ALA A 25 -19.31 -5.03 7.23
C ALA A 25 -19.38 -4.38 5.84
N TYR A 26 -20.56 -3.89 5.45
CA TYR A 26 -20.74 -3.13 4.20
C TYR A 26 -19.94 -1.82 4.19
N ASP A 27 -20.01 -1.05 5.28
CA ASP A 27 -19.25 0.21 5.40
C ASP A 27 -17.73 -0.03 5.37
N GLU A 28 -17.26 -1.09 6.01
CA GLU A 28 -15.85 -1.51 5.97
C GLU A 28 -15.42 -1.91 4.57
N LEU A 29 -16.25 -2.68 3.85
CA LEU A 29 -15.99 -3.06 2.46
C LEU A 29 -15.93 -1.83 1.56
N LYS A 30 -16.87 -0.88 1.71
CA LYS A 30 -16.88 0.36 0.95
C LYS A 30 -15.58 1.16 1.17
N LYS A 31 -15.18 1.34 2.43
CA LYS A 31 -13.91 1.99 2.79
C LYS A 31 -12.71 1.28 2.17
N TYR A 32 -12.72 -0.06 2.18
CA TYR A 32 -11.65 -0.85 1.56
C TYR A 32 -11.57 -0.62 0.05
N ILE A 33 -12.70 -0.66 -0.66
CA ILE A 33 -12.77 -0.41 -2.11
C ILE A 33 -12.28 1.01 -2.43
N ASP A 34 -12.73 2.01 -1.68
CA ASP A 34 -12.33 3.40 -1.89
C ASP A 34 -10.81 3.59 -1.71
N ARG A 35 -10.23 2.96 -0.66
CA ARG A 35 -8.78 2.93 -0.44
C ARG A 35 -8.04 2.28 -1.61
N LYS A 36 -8.48 1.10 -2.07
CA LYS A 36 -7.84 0.41 -3.21
C LYS A 36 -7.94 1.19 -4.52
N ASN A 37 -9.06 1.85 -4.75
CA ASN A 37 -9.20 2.75 -5.89
C ASN A 37 -8.24 3.94 -5.81
N GLN A 38 -8.02 4.48 -4.60
CA GLN A 38 -7.06 5.56 -4.40
C GLN A 38 -5.62 5.11 -4.65
N GLU A 39 -5.19 3.98 -4.09
CA GLU A 39 -3.88 3.37 -4.36
C GLU A 39 -3.64 3.21 -5.89
N LYS A 40 -4.63 2.69 -6.63
CA LYS A 40 -4.54 2.54 -8.09
C LYS A 40 -4.42 3.88 -8.81
N ARG A 41 -5.20 4.90 -8.42
CA ARG A 41 -5.11 6.25 -9.01
C ARG A 41 -3.70 6.84 -8.82
N GLN A 42 -3.12 6.63 -7.66
CA GLN A 42 -1.79 7.14 -7.34
C GLN A 42 -0.69 6.48 -8.18
N LEU A 43 -0.75 5.17 -8.39
CA LEU A 43 0.14 4.48 -9.32
C LEU A 43 0.00 5.00 -10.75
N LEU A 44 -1.22 5.32 -11.19
CA LEU A 44 -1.45 5.91 -12.52
C LEU A 44 -0.86 7.32 -12.64
N ILE A 45 -0.92 8.11 -11.57
CA ILE A 45 -0.30 9.45 -11.52
C ILE A 45 1.22 9.32 -11.70
N LEU A 46 1.86 8.45 -10.92
CA LEU A 46 3.30 8.15 -11.04
C LEU A 46 3.67 7.68 -12.46
N GLN A 47 2.85 6.82 -13.08
CA GLN A 47 3.13 6.35 -14.44
C GLN A 47 2.97 7.46 -15.50
N ARG A 48 1.94 8.29 -15.39
CA ARG A 48 1.60 9.28 -16.44
C ARG A 48 2.36 10.58 -16.31
N GLN A 49 2.47 11.13 -15.09
CA GLN A 49 3.09 12.42 -14.86
C GLN A 49 4.61 12.28 -14.76
N GLU A 50 5.08 11.25 -14.05
CA GLU A 50 6.50 11.02 -13.78
C GLU A 50 7.15 10.04 -14.77
N LYS A 51 6.36 9.54 -15.75
CA LYS A 51 6.79 8.59 -16.79
C LYS A 51 7.43 7.31 -16.21
N LEU A 52 7.07 6.93 -14.99
CA LEU A 52 7.59 5.73 -14.36
C LEU A 52 6.97 4.48 -15.00
N SER A 53 7.77 3.41 -15.11
CA SER A 53 7.23 2.10 -15.45
C SER A 53 6.27 1.61 -14.35
N PRO A 54 5.34 0.69 -14.64
CA PRO A 54 4.42 0.15 -13.61
C PRO A 54 5.16 -0.40 -12.39
N ARG A 55 6.33 -1.00 -12.62
CA ARG A 55 7.19 -1.57 -11.58
C ARG A 55 7.90 -0.49 -10.76
N GLN A 56 8.42 0.54 -11.42
CA GLN A 56 9.01 1.69 -10.74
C GLN A 56 7.99 2.43 -9.89
N ALA A 57 6.78 2.66 -10.42
CA ALA A 57 5.68 3.25 -9.67
C ALA A 57 5.32 2.41 -8.44
N GLN A 58 5.34 1.08 -8.55
CA GLN A 58 5.09 0.18 -7.43
C GLN A 58 6.16 0.28 -6.33
N ILE A 59 7.43 0.39 -6.71
CA ILE A 59 8.54 0.58 -5.76
C ILE A 59 8.34 1.91 -5.01
N VAL A 60 8.09 3.00 -5.73
CA VAL A 60 7.83 4.33 -5.15
C VAL A 60 6.65 4.30 -4.19
N GLU A 61 5.57 3.61 -4.56
CA GLU A 61 4.39 3.46 -3.71
C GLU A 61 4.71 2.79 -2.37
N TRP A 62 5.61 1.80 -2.33
CA TRP A 62 5.98 1.14 -1.07
C TRP A 62 6.60 2.11 -0.06
N LEU A 63 7.56 2.93 -0.49
CA LEU A 63 8.17 3.92 0.41
C LEU A 63 7.23 5.06 0.74
N ARG A 64 6.24 5.35 -0.13
CA ARG A 64 5.23 6.36 0.16
C ARG A 64 4.24 5.88 1.23
N GLN A 65 3.88 4.60 1.23
CA GLN A 65 2.96 4.00 2.20
C GLN A 65 3.60 3.86 3.58
N ASP A 66 4.89 3.57 3.63
CA ASP A 66 5.66 3.49 4.88
C ASP A 66 6.87 4.45 4.84
N PRO A 67 6.73 5.64 5.47
CA PRO A 67 7.77 6.65 5.56
C PRO A 67 9.13 6.16 6.10
N ASN A 68 9.14 5.12 6.92
CA ASN A 68 10.34 4.56 7.55
C ASN A 68 10.87 3.32 6.80
N SER A 69 10.27 2.99 5.65
CA SER A 69 10.66 1.86 4.84
C SER A 69 12.08 2.01 4.30
N ILE A 70 12.85 0.94 4.42
CA ILE A 70 14.18 0.80 3.85
C ILE A 70 14.13 -0.40 2.91
N LEU A 71 14.45 -0.19 1.63
CA LEU A 71 14.48 -1.25 0.64
C LEU A 71 15.90 -1.70 0.31
N SER A 72 16.05 -2.99 0.00
CA SER A 72 17.25 -3.53 -0.62
C SER A 72 16.96 -4.00 -2.06
N ILE A 73 18.00 -4.16 -2.89
CA ILE A 73 17.84 -4.77 -4.23
C ILE A 73 17.19 -6.16 -4.13
N LYS A 74 17.59 -6.97 -3.14
CA LYS A 74 17.10 -8.34 -2.96
C LYS A 74 15.62 -8.39 -2.61
N GLU A 75 15.16 -7.40 -1.86
CA GLU A 75 13.75 -7.26 -1.52
C GLU A 75 12.91 -6.88 -2.74
N VAL A 76 13.38 -5.94 -3.56
CA VAL A 76 12.75 -5.56 -4.84
C VAL A 76 12.69 -6.75 -5.79
N GLU A 77 13.78 -7.51 -5.90
CA GLU A 77 13.88 -8.75 -6.68
C GLU A 77 12.78 -9.75 -6.28
N THR A 78 12.67 -10.01 -4.98
CA THR A 78 11.75 -11.00 -4.42
C THR A 78 10.29 -10.56 -4.53
N ARG A 79 9.98 -9.30 -4.18
CA ARG A 79 8.62 -8.77 -4.18
C ARG A 79 8.05 -8.60 -5.60
N LEU A 80 8.89 -8.34 -6.61
CA LEU A 80 8.45 -8.16 -8.00
C LEU A 80 8.68 -9.39 -8.90
N GLY A 81 9.40 -10.41 -8.40
CA GLY A 81 9.73 -11.59 -9.19
C GLY A 81 10.59 -11.29 -10.42
N VAL A 82 11.51 -10.34 -10.31
CA VAL A 82 12.39 -9.91 -11.42
C VAL A 82 13.82 -10.36 -11.18
N SER A 83 14.68 -10.32 -12.19
CA SER A 83 16.11 -10.61 -11.96
C SER A 83 16.79 -9.49 -11.18
N ASN A 84 17.87 -9.84 -10.48
CA ASN A 84 18.70 -8.90 -9.74
C ASN A 84 19.16 -7.68 -10.58
N GLN A 85 19.58 -7.93 -11.84
CA GLN A 85 19.97 -6.85 -12.76
C GLN A 85 18.82 -5.91 -13.07
N THR A 86 17.61 -6.45 -13.23
CA THR A 86 16.44 -5.63 -13.54
C THR A 86 16.01 -4.81 -12.33
N ALA A 87 16.05 -5.38 -11.12
CA ALA A 87 15.82 -4.65 -9.88
C ALA A 87 16.83 -3.50 -9.70
N ARG A 88 18.11 -3.73 -9.97
CA ARG A 88 19.16 -2.69 -9.95
C ARG A 88 18.88 -1.57 -10.94
N ASN A 89 18.44 -1.90 -12.15
CA ASN A 89 18.12 -0.90 -13.17
C ASN A 89 16.93 -0.04 -12.74
N ASP A 90 15.86 -0.64 -12.21
CA ASP A 90 14.70 0.10 -11.70
C ASP A 90 15.09 1.05 -10.58
N ILE A 91 15.83 0.56 -9.59
CA ILE A 91 16.28 1.37 -8.46
C ILE A 91 17.22 2.49 -8.91
N ARG A 92 18.17 2.21 -9.82
CA ARG A 92 19.06 3.23 -10.36
C ARG A 92 18.28 4.36 -11.05
N MET A 93 17.28 4.02 -11.88
CA MET A 93 16.44 5.02 -12.55
C MET A 93 15.65 5.85 -11.54
N LEU A 94 15.12 5.21 -10.48
CA LEU A 94 14.38 5.91 -9.43
C LEU A 94 15.26 6.84 -8.57
N VAL A 95 16.50 6.45 -8.30
CA VAL A 95 17.51 7.32 -7.64
C VAL A 95 17.86 8.51 -8.53
N GLN A 96 18.11 8.27 -9.83
CA GLN A 96 18.38 9.34 -10.79
C GLN A 96 17.20 10.34 -10.91
N ALA A 97 15.98 9.83 -10.83
CA ALA A 97 14.76 10.63 -10.81
C ALA A 97 14.44 11.25 -9.43
N ARG A 98 15.30 11.05 -8.42
CA ARG A 98 15.18 11.56 -7.04
C ARG A 98 13.95 11.09 -6.26
N PHE A 99 13.35 9.97 -6.67
CA PHE A 99 12.31 9.31 -5.88
C PHE A 99 12.89 8.49 -4.73
N LEU A 100 14.13 8.01 -4.89
CA LEU A 100 14.86 7.25 -3.89
C LEU A 100 16.19 7.91 -3.59
N GLU A 101 16.64 7.74 -2.36
CA GLU A 101 18.00 8.09 -1.94
C GLU A 101 18.73 6.82 -1.51
N GLU A 102 20.03 6.79 -1.75
CA GLU A 102 20.87 5.66 -1.39
C GLU A 102 21.42 5.83 0.03
N LEU A 103 21.16 4.84 0.88
CA LEU A 103 21.67 4.75 2.24
C LEU A 103 22.79 3.68 2.30
N PRO A 104 24.06 4.07 2.43
CA PRO A 104 25.16 3.12 2.59
C PRO A 104 25.14 2.53 4.00
N ILE A 105 24.98 1.21 4.12
CA ILE A 105 24.95 0.55 5.45
C ILE A 105 26.36 0.20 5.93
N ASN A 106 27.27 -0.23 5.05
CA ASN A 106 28.63 -0.66 5.40
C ASN A 106 29.63 -0.59 4.23
N GLY A 107 29.40 0.29 3.24
CA GLY A 107 30.23 0.43 2.03
C GLY A 107 30.14 -0.72 1.01
N LYS A 108 29.61 -1.89 1.40
CA LYS A 108 29.36 -3.04 0.51
C LYS A 108 27.89 -3.22 0.14
N GLU A 109 26.99 -2.92 1.09
CA GLU A 109 25.56 -3.08 0.92
C GLU A 109 24.87 -1.71 0.89
N ARG A 110 23.97 -1.55 -0.07
CA ARG A 110 23.24 -0.32 -0.36
C ARG A 110 21.77 -0.56 -0.10
N HIS A 111 21.21 0.28 0.73
CA HIS A 111 19.78 0.34 0.98
C HIS A 111 19.22 1.61 0.33
N TYR A 112 17.89 1.65 0.17
CA TYR A 112 17.21 2.74 -0.52
C TYR A 112 16.04 3.23 0.33
N ILE A 113 16.02 4.54 0.55
CA ILE A 113 15.01 5.25 1.33
C ILE A 113 14.30 6.27 0.44
N ARG A 114 13.31 6.99 0.99
CA ARG A 114 12.62 8.06 0.28
C ARG A 114 13.60 9.14 -0.14
N GLY A 115 13.57 9.52 -1.41
CA GLY A 115 14.30 10.70 -1.90
C GLY A 115 13.49 11.98 -1.76
N GLU A 116 14.13 13.10 -2.10
CA GLU A 116 13.60 14.49 -2.03
C GLU A 116 12.16 14.63 -2.55
N ARG A 117 11.85 13.97 -3.68
CA ARG A 117 10.53 14.06 -4.32
C ARG A 117 9.40 13.42 -3.51
N LEU A 118 9.74 12.58 -2.53
CA LEU A 118 8.79 11.92 -1.63
C LEU A 118 8.79 12.51 -0.22
N THR A 119 9.85 13.20 0.19
CA THR A 119 9.92 13.90 1.49
C THR A 119 9.23 15.27 1.44
N GLY A 120 9.05 15.84 0.24
CA GLY A 120 8.44 17.16 0.05
C GLY A 120 9.42 18.31 0.30
N GLU A 121 10.71 18.00 0.39
CA GLU A 121 11.79 18.96 0.50
C GLU A 121 12.18 19.40 -0.92
N VAL A 122 11.83 20.64 -1.27
CA VAL A 122 12.20 21.34 -2.50
C VAL A 122 12.88 22.65 -2.13
#